data_AF-A0A5N5SU19-F1
#
_entry.id   AF-A0A5N5SU19-F1
#
_cell.length_a   1.000
_cell.length_b   1.000
_cell.length_c   1.000
_cell.angle_alpha   90.00
_cell.angle_beta   90.00
_cell.angle_gamma   90.00
#
_symmetry.space_group_name_H-M   'P 1'
#
loop_
_entity.id
_entity.type
_entity.pdbx_description
1 polymer ?
#
loop_
_entity_poly.entity_id
_entity_poly.type
_entity_poly.pdbx_seq_one_letter_code
_entity_poly.pdbx_strand_id
1 'polypeptide(L)'
;MLSRLLLLGTLLGPSLADVEYAKVECTPAGDIYEYSAGLLDGSGTVSFEDYRGKVILIYNSNCPFISDTFRDGTYYSPLQVGDVHWNFEKFLLGRDGRVYYRYNPTTYDAKDLIPDIEYLLSVNTTTTI
;
A
#
# COMPACT_ATOMS: atom_id res chain seq x y z
N MET A 1 -9.86 45.36 39.86
CA MET A 1 -10.46 45.89 38.62
C MET A 1 -10.12 44.93 37.51
N LEU A 2 -11.15 44.38 36.84
CA LEU A 2 -11.02 43.52 35.66
C LEU A 2 -10.23 44.25 34.57
N SER A 3 -9.16 43.66 34.04
CA SER A 3 -8.74 43.96 32.68
C SER A 3 -9.13 42.79 31.79
N ARG A 4 -10.13 43.08 30.96
CA ARG A 4 -10.67 42.25 29.91
C ARG A 4 -9.68 42.18 28.75
N LEU A 5 -9.55 40.97 28.20
CA LEU A 5 -9.58 40.68 26.76
C LEU A 5 -8.45 41.25 25.87
N LEU A 6 -7.65 40.33 25.31
CA LEU A 6 -7.61 40.13 23.85
C LEU A 6 -7.08 38.73 23.57
N LEU A 7 -8.03 37.84 23.28
CA LEU A 7 -7.79 36.51 22.72
C LEU A 7 -7.32 36.74 21.27
N LEU A 8 -6.01 36.81 21.05
CA LEU A 8 -5.46 36.70 19.70
C LEU A 8 -5.45 35.21 19.36
N GLY A 9 -6.61 34.71 18.97
CA GLY A 9 -6.73 33.41 18.33
C GLY A 9 -5.93 33.48 17.03
N THR A 10 -4.70 32.99 17.05
CA THR A 10 -3.98 32.65 15.84
C THR A 10 -4.85 31.61 15.14
N LEU A 11 -5.51 32.01 14.05
CA LEU A 11 -5.86 31.11 12.96
C LEU A 11 -4.54 30.57 12.36
N LEU A 12 -3.84 29.75 13.12
CA LEU A 12 -3.21 28.58 12.57
C LEU A 12 -4.30 27.51 12.65
N GLY A 13 -5.33 27.67 11.82
CA GLY A 13 -5.98 26.47 11.33
C GLY A 13 -4.85 25.60 10.74
N PRO A 14 -4.89 24.27 10.92
CA PRO A 14 -3.92 23.41 10.24
C PRO A 14 -3.88 23.89 8.80
N SER A 15 -2.71 24.31 8.31
CA SER A 15 -2.62 24.62 6.89
C SER A 15 -3.16 23.40 6.18
N LEU A 16 -3.99 23.61 5.17
CA LEU A 16 -4.33 22.59 4.20
C LEU A 16 -3.08 22.29 3.34
N ALA A 17 -1.97 21.95 4.02
CA ALA A 17 -0.81 21.32 3.42
C ALA A 17 -1.10 19.83 3.53
N ASP A 18 -1.61 19.33 2.40
CA ASP A 18 -1.64 17.95 1.97
C ASP A 18 -2.36 16.97 2.90
N VAL A 19 -3.63 16.69 2.58
CA VAL A 19 -4.16 15.39 2.97
C VAL A 19 -3.43 14.36 2.12
N GLU A 20 -2.30 13.89 2.64
CA GLU A 20 -1.41 12.92 2.00
C GLU A 20 -2.07 11.52 2.07
N TYR A 21 -3.10 11.30 1.24
CA TYR A 21 -3.70 9.98 1.02
C TYR A 21 -2.92 9.14 0.00
N ALA A 22 -1.67 9.49 -0.27
CA ALA A 22 -0.89 8.86 -1.33
C ALA A 22 -0.23 7.55 -0.87
N LYS A 23 0.09 7.46 0.43
CA LYS A 23 0.77 6.35 1.10
C LYS A 23 0.10 6.10 2.44
N VAL A 24 -0.29 4.85 2.73
CA VAL A 24 -1.07 4.52 3.94
C VAL A 24 -0.50 3.28 4.62
N GLU A 25 -0.33 3.35 5.94
CA GLU A 25 0.01 2.18 6.77
C GLU A 25 -1.13 1.17 6.75
N CYS A 26 -0.80 -0.10 6.53
CA CYS A 26 -1.79 -1.16 6.45
C CYS A 26 -1.68 -2.04 7.70
N THR A 27 -2.78 -2.21 8.44
CA THR A 27 -2.84 -3.15 9.57
C THR A 27 -3.91 -4.24 9.33
N PRO A 28 -3.79 -5.07 8.27
CA PRO A 28 -4.70 -6.18 8.07
C PRO A 28 -4.53 -7.22 9.19
N ALA A 29 -5.59 -7.97 9.48
CA ALA A 29 -5.49 -9.16 10.31
C ALA A 29 -4.87 -10.28 9.46
N GLY A 30 -3.67 -10.75 9.85
CA GLY A 30 -2.96 -11.83 9.16
C GLY A 30 -1.62 -11.38 8.55
N ASP A 31 -0.93 -12.34 7.96
CA ASP A 31 0.28 -12.14 7.17
C ASP A 31 0.13 -12.84 5.81
N ILE A 32 0.96 -12.48 4.83
CA ILE A 32 0.84 -13.03 3.48
C ILE A 32 1.13 -14.54 3.41
N TYR A 33 1.75 -15.11 4.43
CA TYR A 33 2.30 -16.46 4.35
C TYR A 33 1.24 -17.57 4.40
N GLU A 34 0.00 -17.22 4.75
CA GLU A 34 -1.15 -18.13 4.63
C GLU A 34 -1.67 -18.31 3.19
N TYR A 35 -1.21 -17.47 2.24
CA TYR A 35 -1.69 -17.47 0.87
C TYR A 35 -0.70 -18.12 -0.11
N SER A 36 -1.23 -18.46 -1.29
CA SER A 36 -0.47 -18.99 -2.42
C SER A 36 -1.00 -18.43 -3.73
N ALA A 37 -0.19 -18.47 -4.78
CA ALA A 37 -0.58 -17.98 -6.10
C ALA A 37 -0.17 -18.95 -7.22
N GLY A 38 -1.04 -19.06 -8.23
CA GLY A 38 -0.73 -19.81 -9.46
C GLY A 38 0.36 -19.10 -10.27
N LEU A 39 1.29 -19.88 -10.83
CA LEU A 39 2.30 -19.37 -11.75
C LEU A 39 1.68 -19.09 -13.12
N LEU A 40 2.18 -18.04 -13.78
CA LEU A 40 1.65 -17.58 -15.08
C LEU A 40 1.86 -18.60 -16.22
N ASP A 41 2.87 -19.46 -16.11
CA ASP A 41 3.15 -20.53 -17.07
C ASP A 41 2.28 -21.79 -16.86
N GLY A 42 1.42 -21.78 -15.84
CA GLY A 42 0.57 -22.92 -15.48
C GLY A 42 1.31 -24.11 -14.88
N SER A 43 2.61 -23.97 -14.56
CA SER A 43 3.43 -25.07 -14.02
C SER A 43 3.03 -25.49 -12.60
N GLY A 44 2.30 -24.65 -11.87
CA GLY A 44 1.80 -24.96 -10.55
C GLY A 44 1.44 -23.74 -9.73
N THR A 45 1.54 -23.89 -8.42
CA THR A 45 1.27 -22.86 -7.41
C THR A 45 2.51 -22.65 -6.56
N VAL A 46 2.78 -21.41 -6.17
CA VAL A 46 3.84 -21.03 -5.23
C VAL A 46 3.21 -20.57 -3.93
N SER A 47 3.70 -21.11 -2.81
CA SER A 47 3.34 -20.65 -1.47
C SER A 47 4.12 -19.39 -1.12
N PHE A 48 3.46 -18.40 -0.52
CA PHE A 48 4.19 -17.22 -0.07
C PHE A 48 5.04 -17.48 1.19
N GLU A 49 4.78 -18.58 1.91
CA GLU A 49 5.64 -19.07 3.00
C GLU A 49 7.11 -19.20 2.58
N ASP A 50 7.37 -19.55 1.31
CA ASP A 50 8.74 -19.68 0.77
C ASP A 50 9.52 -18.35 0.79
N TYR A 51 8.82 -17.23 0.95
CA TYR A 51 9.39 -15.88 1.05
C TYR A 51 9.45 -15.37 2.51
N ARG A 52 9.20 -16.24 3.50
CA ARG A 52 9.28 -15.86 4.92
C ARG A 52 10.61 -15.20 5.25
N GLY A 53 10.55 -14.10 5.99
CA GLY A 53 11.74 -13.36 6.41
C GLY A 53 12.33 -12.44 5.33
N LYS A 54 11.71 -12.33 4.14
CA LYS A 54 12.13 -11.40 3.08
C LYS A 54 11.25 -10.15 3.07
N VAL A 55 11.82 -9.05 2.60
CA VAL A 55 11.05 -7.86 2.18
C VAL A 55 10.44 -8.16 0.82
N ILE A 56 9.14 -7.96 0.67
CA ILE A 56 8.38 -8.35 -0.53
C ILE A 56 7.68 -7.12 -1.11
N LEU A 57 7.86 -6.88 -2.41
CA LEU A 57 7.10 -5.86 -3.14
C LEU A 57 6.12 -6.55 -4.08
N ILE A 58 4.83 -6.27 -3.91
CA ILE A 58 3.75 -6.75 -4.77
C ILE A 58 3.21 -5.56 -5.55
N TYR A 59 3.00 -5.74 -6.85
CA TYR A 59 2.32 -4.75 -7.67
C TYR A 59 1.48 -5.45 -8.73
N ASN A 60 0.36 -4.82 -9.11
CA ASN A 60 -0.37 -5.28 -10.27
C ASN A 60 0.24 -4.69 -11.54
N SER A 61 0.65 -5.55 -12.47
CA SER A 61 1.28 -5.13 -13.71
C SER A 61 0.24 -4.60 -14.71
N ASN A 62 0.69 -3.72 -15.61
CA ASN A 62 -0.07 -3.36 -16.80
C ASN A 62 0.14 -4.44 -17.87
N CYS A 63 -0.69 -5.48 -17.83
CA CYS A 63 -0.87 -6.33 -19.00
C CYS A 63 -1.73 -5.60 -20.03
N PRO A 64 -1.49 -5.79 -21.35
CA PRO A 64 -2.41 -5.33 -22.39
C PRO A 64 -3.84 -5.78 -22.11
N PHE A 65 -4.82 -5.02 -22.58
CA PHE A 65 -6.23 -5.33 -22.36
C PHE A 65 -6.54 -6.76 -22.80
N ILE A 66 -7.18 -7.52 -21.90
CA ILE A 66 -7.63 -8.91 -22.18
C ILE A 66 -8.83 -8.97 -23.13
N SER A 67 -9.36 -7.82 -23.55
CA SER A 67 -10.47 -7.72 -24.50
C SER A 67 -10.22 -6.60 -25.51
N ASP A 68 -10.57 -6.88 -26.75
CA ASP A 68 -10.73 -5.93 -27.85
C ASP A 68 -12.06 -5.17 -27.80
N THR A 69 -12.98 -5.59 -26.93
CA THR A 69 -14.27 -4.95 -26.70
C THR A 69 -14.31 -4.22 -25.36
N PHE A 70 -14.80 -2.98 -25.36
CA PHE A 70 -15.03 -2.23 -24.15
C PHE A 70 -16.33 -2.69 -23.50
N ARG A 71 -16.25 -3.30 -22.31
CA ARG A 71 -17.43 -3.58 -21.48
C ARG A 71 -17.78 -2.33 -20.67
N ASP A 72 -19.02 -1.87 -20.80
CA ASP A 72 -19.57 -0.85 -19.92
C ASP A 72 -19.84 -1.47 -18.54
N GLY A 73 -18.97 -1.20 -17.57
CA GLY A 73 -19.03 -1.72 -16.20
C GLY A 73 -17.69 -2.23 -15.65
N THR A 74 -17.59 -2.31 -14.32
CA THR A 74 -16.43 -2.88 -13.61
C THR A 74 -16.51 -4.41 -13.57
N TYR A 75 -15.35 -5.08 -13.44
CA TYR A 75 -15.30 -6.55 -13.33
C TYR A 75 -15.95 -7.08 -12.04
N TYR A 76 -16.12 -6.23 -11.03
CA TYR A 76 -16.67 -6.55 -9.71
C TYR A 76 -17.63 -5.45 -9.22
N SER A 77 -18.62 -5.86 -8.42
CA SER A 77 -19.62 -5.01 -7.77
C SER A 77 -20.14 -5.70 -6.48
N PRO A 78 -20.40 -4.96 -5.38
CA PRO A 78 -20.24 -3.51 -5.23
C PRO A 78 -18.76 -3.12 -5.09
N LEU A 79 -18.43 -1.91 -5.55
CA LEU A 79 -17.10 -1.33 -5.33
C LEU A 79 -16.96 -0.90 -3.86
N GLN A 80 -15.81 -1.20 -3.28
CA GLN A 80 -15.42 -0.82 -1.93
C GLN A 80 -14.22 0.12 -1.97
N VAL A 81 -14.10 1.02 -1.00
CA VAL A 81 -12.99 1.98 -0.89
C VAL A 81 -11.62 1.26 -0.78
N GLY A 82 -11.61 0.02 -0.28
CA GLY A 82 -10.40 -0.78 -0.15
C GLY A 82 -9.94 -1.48 -1.44
N ASP A 83 -10.75 -1.49 -2.50
CA ASP A 83 -10.44 -2.23 -3.73
C ASP A 83 -9.17 -1.71 -4.40
N VAL A 84 -8.50 -2.57 -5.17
CA VAL A 84 -7.36 -2.16 -6.01
C VAL A 84 -7.90 -1.32 -7.16
N HIS A 85 -7.48 -0.05 -7.24
CA HIS A 85 -8.14 0.93 -8.09
C HIS A 85 -7.65 0.91 -9.53
N TRP A 86 -6.34 0.68 -9.74
CA TRP A 86 -5.72 0.78 -11.06
C TRP A 86 -4.45 -0.07 -11.17
N ASN A 87 -3.94 -0.23 -12.39
CA ASN A 87 -2.65 -0.85 -12.67
C ASN A 87 -1.49 -0.07 -12.02
N PHE A 88 -0.47 -0.80 -11.59
CA PHE A 88 0.75 -0.33 -10.91
C PHE A 88 0.60 0.19 -9.48
N GLU A 89 -0.53 -0.13 -8.83
CA GLU A 89 -0.66 0.01 -7.38
C GLU A 89 0.28 -0.98 -6.69
N LYS A 90 0.95 -0.54 -5.62
CA LYS A 90 2.06 -1.29 -5.01
C LYS A 90 1.81 -1.51 -3.51
N PHE A 91 2.23 -2.66 -3.02
CA PHE A 91 2.17 -3.06 -1.63
C PHE A 91 3.56 -3.52 -1.22
N LEU A 92 4.18 -2.80 -0.29
CA LEU A 92 5.47 -3.18 0.29
C LEU A 92 5.21 -3.90 1.61
N LEU A 93 5.75 -5.11 1.74
CA LEU A 93 5.57 -5.97 2.90
C LEU A 93 6.90 -6.16 3.64
N GLY A 94 6.82 -6.19 4.97
CA GLY A 94 7.94 -6.48 5.84
C GLY A 94 8.32 -7.96 5.87
N ARG A 95 9.43 -8.26 6.56
CA ARG A 95 9.94 -9.64 6.76
C ARG A 95 9.01 -10.51 7.62
N ASP A 96 8.06 -9.90 8.28
CA ASP A 96 6.98 -10.53 9.06
C ASP A 96 5.76 -10.88 8.21
N GLY A 97 5.78 -10.56 6.91
CA GLY A 97 4.71 -10.85 5.97
C GLY A 97 3.53 -9.87 6.06
N ARG A 98 3.64 -8.80 6.85
CA ARG A 98 2.61 -7.77 6.98
C ARG A 98 2.86 -6.63 6.01
N VAL A 99 1.79 -5.99 5.55
CA VAL A 99 1.88 -4.83 4.66
C VAL A 99 2.41 -3.64 5.46
N TYR A 100 3.56 -3.12 5.04
CA TYR A 100 4.15 -1.90 5.59
C TYR A 100 3.44 -0.67 5.00
N TYR A 101 3.36 -0.60 3.67
CA TYR A 101 2.69 0.51 2.96
C TYR A 101 2.02 0.08 1.66
N ARG A 102 0.92 0.76 1.34
CA ARG A 102 0.23 0.75 0.03
C ARG A 102 0.51 2.08 -0.68
N TYR A 103 0.88 2.05 -1.96
CA TYR A 103 1.31 3.22 -2.74
C TYR A 103 0.41 3.46 -3.95
N ASN A 104 -0.07 4.70 -4.09
CA ASN A 104 -0.84 5.14 -5.25
C ASN A 104 0.01 5.14 -6.54
N PRO A 105 -0.46 4.56 -7.65
CA PRO A 105 0.31 4.43 -8.90
C PRO A 105 0.65 5.77 -9.57
N THR A 106 -0.19 6.79 -9.39
CA THR A 106 -0.03 8.11 -10.03
C THR A 106 0.87 9.03 -9.22
N THR A 107 0.99 8.78 -7.91
CA THR A 107 1.74 9.66 -7.00
C THR A 107 3.15 9.16 -6.73
N TYR A 108 3.38 7.83 -6.77
CA TYR A 108 4.65 7.21 -6.43
C TYR A 108 5.28 6.46 -7.60
N ASP A 109 6.45 6.93 -8.01
CA ASP A 109 7.33 6.22 -8.94
C ASP A 109 8.15 5.16 -8.19
N ALA A 110 8.77 4.25 -8.96
CA ALA A 110 9.58 3.17 -8.39
C ALA A 110 10.73 3.67 -7.50
N LYS A 111 11.34 4.81 -7.84
CA LYS A 111 12.44 5.40 -7.06
C LYS A 111 12.01 5.87 -5.67
N ASP A 112 10.74 6.25 -5.51
CA ASP A 112 10.24 6.82 -4.27
C ASP A 112 10.07 5.75 -3.17
N LEU A 113 10.05 4.47 -3.57
CA LEU A 113 10.02 3.34 -2.65
C LEU A 113 11.39 2.97 -2.08
N ILE A 114 12.49 3.47 -2.66
CA ILE A 114 13.86 3.10 -2.28
C ILE A 114 14.12 3.32 -0.78
N PRO A 115 13.80 4.49 -0.18
CA PRO A 115 14.06 4.72 1.24
C PRO A 115 13.32 3.74 2.15
N ASP A 116 12.08 3.38 1.81
CA ASP A 116 11.27 2.43 2.57
C ASP A 116 11.81 1.00 2.44
N ILE A 117 12.28 0.61 1.24
CA ILE A 117 12.93 -0.69 1.01
C ILE A 117 14.24 -0.78 1.80
N GLU A 118 15.09 0.25 1.72
CA GLU A 118 16.37 0.29 2.46
C GLU A 118 16.13 0.22 3.97
N TYR A 119 15.12 0.93 4.47
CA TYR A 119 14.70 0.85 5.86
C TYR A 119 14.33 -0.58 6.25
N LEU A 120 13.40 -1.23 5.55
CA LEU A 120 12.97 -2.61 5.87
C LEU A 120 14.09 -3.64 5.73
N LEU A 121 15.08 -3.39 4.87
CA LEU A 121 16.27 -4.23 4.75
C LEU A 121 17.23 -4.05 5.93
N SER A 122 17.29 -2.85 6.52
CA SER A 122 18.17 -2.51 7.65
C SER A 122 17.65 -2.98 9.01
N VAL A 123 16.33 -3.12 9.17
CA VAL A 123 15.71 -3.56 10.44
C VAL A 123 15.81 -5.07 10.58
N ASN A 124 16.38 -5.54 11.70
CA ASN A 124 16.34 -6.96 12.07
C ASN A 124 15.02 -7.28 12.76
N THR A 125 14.27 -8.25 12.23
CA THR A 125 13.02 -8.77 12.78
C THR A 125 13.30 -9.57 14.06
N THR A 126 13.55 -8.88 15.18
CA THR A 126 13.58 -9.50 16.52
C THR A 126 12.63 -8.81 17.50
N THR A 127 11.83 -7.86 17.02
CA THR A 127 10.86 -7.15 17.85
C THR A 127 9.47 -7.37 17.30
N THR A 128 8.77 -8.35 17.88
CA THR A 128 7.32 -8.37 17.94
C THR A 128 6.87 -7.07 18.61
N ILE A 129 6.15 -6.23 17.86
CA ILE A 129 5.45 -5.06 18.42
C ILE A 129 4.15 -5.56 19.08
#